data_AF-A0A8C1VUL2-F1
#
_entry.id   AF-A0A8C1VUL2-F1
#
_cell.length_a   1.000
_cell.length_b   1.000
_cell.length_c   1.000
_cell.angle_alpha   90.00
_cell.angle_beta   90.00
_cell.angle_gamma   90.00
#
_symmetry.space_group_name_H-M   'P 1'
#
loop_
_entity.id
_entity.type
_entity.pdbx_description
1 polymer ?
#
loop_
_entity_poly.entity_id
_entity_poly.type
_entity_poly.pdbx_seq_one_letter_code
_entity_poly.pdbx_strand_id
1 'polypeptide(L)'
;MSVNTRHGLPFLPGNSFRDLTKSAFHRAQTLDFKNGYALPRRPAVGTGQDPLLSVNISHSERNQLIRDIPSLTYGTDTHRAPPLSFIPAHAAYDKKV
;
A
#
# COMPACT_ATOMS: atom_id res chain seq x y z
N MET A 1 1.07 22.65 -20.57
CA MET A 1 0.96 21.21 -20.24
C MET A 1 -0.39 20.99 -19.58
N SER A 2 -1.27 20.21 -20.21
CA SER A 2 -2.68 20.05 -19.82
C SER A 2 -2.79 19.12 -18.61
N VAL A 3 -3.35 19.63 -17.51
CA VAL A 3 -3.60 18.85 -16.29
C VAL A 3 -4.92 18.14 -16.49
N ASN A 4 -4.91 16.80 -16.57
CA ASN A 4 -6.13 16.01 -16.69
C ASN A 4 -7.05 16.24 -15.47
N THR A 5 -8.11 17.01 -15.66
CA THR A 5 -9.12 17.45 -14.68
C THR A 5 -10.20 16.39 -14.42
N ARG A 6 -9.84 15.11 -14.24
CA ARG A 6 -10.92 14.12 -14.09
C ARG A 6 -11.66 14.20 -12.74
N HIS A 7 -11.04 14.55 -11.60
CA HIS A 7 -11.75 14.47 -10.31
C HIS A 7 -11.35 15.44 -9.17
N GLY A 8 -10.76 16.62 -9.42
CA GLY A 8 -10.42 17.54 -8.31
C GLY A 8 -10.08 18.98 -8.70
N LEU A 9 -10.29 19.90 -7.74
CA LEU A 9 -9.87 21.31 -7.87
C LEU A 9 -8.34 21.40 -7.99
N PRO A 10 -7.81 22.37 -8.75
CA PRO A 10 -6.37 22.53 -8.89
C PRO A 10 -5.75 23.02 -7.58
N PHE A 11 -4.52 22.57 -7.28
CA PHE A 11 -3.74 22.92 -6.08
C PHE A 11 -3.17 24.36 -6.14
N LEU A 12 -4.05 25.33 -6.37
CA LEU A 12 -3.74 26.76 -6.29
C LEU A 12 -3.90 27.22 -4.83
N PRO A 13 -3.15 28.23 -4.37
CA PRO A 13 -3.39 28.84 -3.07
C PRO A 13 -4.84 29.33 -2.99
N GLY A 14 -5.54 28.98 -1.90
CA GLY A 14 -6.98 29.25 -1.72
C GLY A 14 -7.90 28.10 -2.13
N ASN A 15 -7.47 27.16 -2.97
CA ASN A 15 -8.25 25.97 -3.37
C ASN A 15 -7.95 24.76 -2.49
N SER A 16 -7.86 24.96 -1.18
CA SER A 16 -7.63 23.89 -0.20
C SER A 16 -8.74 23.89 0.86
N PHE A 17 -9.37 22.74 1.08
CA PHE A 17 -10.33 22.57 2.17
C PHE A 17 -9.66 21.81 3.32
N ARG A 18 -9.74 22.39 4.52
CA ARG A 18 -9.32 21.70 5.75
C ARG A 18 -10.52 20.97 6.33
N ASP A 19 -10.37 19.67 6.53
CA ASP A 19 -11.36 18.89 7.26
C ASP A 19 -11.15 19.08 8.76
N LEU A 20 -12.12 19.74 9.40
CA LEU A 20 -12.10 20.04 10.84
C LEU A 20 -12.42 18.80 11.71
N THR A 21 -12.94 17.73 11.11
CA THR A 21 -13.30 16.50 11.84
C THR A 21 -12.10 15.57 12.08
N LYS A 22 -11.00 15.78 11.36
CA LYS A 22 -9.77 15.00 11.52
C LYS A 22 -9.15 15.23 12.90
N SER A 23 -8.96 14.15 13.63
CA SER A 23 -8.37 14.16 14.99
C SER A 23 -7.08 13.34 15.10
N ALA A 24 -6.87 12.36 14.21
CA ALA A 24 -5.74 11.43 14.30
C ALA A 24 -4.49 11.92 13.55
N PHE A 25 -3.69 12.80 14.17
CA PHE A 25 -2.49 13.38 13.55
C PHE A 25 -1.17 12.63 13.84
N HIS A 26 -1.25 11.45 14.47
CA HIS A 26 -0.07 10.63 14.72
C HIS A 26 0.60 10.22 13.39
N ARG A 27 1.94 10.16 13.38
CA ARG A 27 2.67 9.67 12.21
C ARG A 27 2.67 8.14 12.23
N ALA A 28 2.25 7.52 11.14
CA ALA A 28 2.37 6.08 10.98
C ALA A 28 3.84 5.66 10.87
N GLN A 29 4.21 4.54 11.47
CA GLN A 29 5.55 3.97 11.35
C GLN A 29 5.73 3.35 9.97
N THR A 30 6.63 3.93 9.17
CA THR A 30 6.91 3.48 7.79
C THR A 30 8.24 2.75 7.64
N LEU A 31 9.02 2.65 8.71
CA LEU A 31 10.33 2.00 8.74
C LEU A 31 10.35 1.00 9.88
N ASP A 32 10.84 -0.20 9.58
CA ASP A 32 11.07 -1.27 10.53
C ASP A 32 12.50 -1.80 10.40
N PHE A 33 12.94 -2.59 11.38
CA PHE A 33 14.27 -3.21 11.37
C PHE A 33 14.17 -4.70 11.64
N LYS A 34 14.85 -5.50 10.81
CA LYS A 34 14.96 -6.95 11.01
C LYS A 34 16.41 -7.36 10.88
N ASN A 35 16.98 -7.91 11.96
CA ASN A 35 18.38 -8.36 12.02
C ASN A 35 19.40 -7.27 11.62
N GLY A 36 19.16 -6.01 12.02
CA GLY A 36 20.02 -4.86 11.69
C GLY A 36 19.77 -4.22 10.32
N TYR A 37 18.84 -4.75 9.52
CA TYR A 37 18.51 -4.21 8.21
C TYR A 37 17.23 -3.40 8.22
N ALA A 38 17.27 -2.24 7.57
CA ALA A 38 16.11 -1.37 7.34
C ALA A 38 15.12 -2.04 6.39
N LEU A 39 13.86 -2.16 6.81
CA LEU A 39 12.75 -2.70 6.04
C LEU A 39 11.67 -1.62 5.87
N PRO A 40 11.30 -1.24 4.63
CA PRO A 40 10.18 -0.33 4.43
C PRO A 40 8.88 -1.03 4.84
N ARG A 41 8.11 -0.39 5.72
CA ARG A 41 6.78 -0.83 6.13
C ARG A 41 5.73 0.08 5.53
N ARG A 42 4.75 -0.50 4.84
CA ARG A 42 3.63 0.26 4.29
C ARG A 42 2.63 0.60 5.40
N PRO A 43 2.25 1.88 5.58
CA PRO A 43 1.20 2.24 6.53
C PRO A 43 -0.16 1.75 6.02
N ALA A 44 -1.09 1.45 6.92
CA ALA A 44 -2.44 0.99 6.56
C ALA A 44 -3.35 2.16 6.12
N VAL A 45 -3.18 3.31 6.76
CA VAL A 45 -3.96 4.54 6.55
C VAL A 45 -3.02 5.74 6.54
N GLY A 46 -3.45 6.83 5.90
CA GLY A 46 -2.79 8.13 5.96
C GLY A 46 -3.02 8.83 7.30
N THR A 47 -2.40 10.01 7.45
CA THR A 47 -2.68 10.90 8.58
C THR A 47 -4.15 11.32 8.58
N GLY A 48 -4.77 11.40 9.74
CA GLY A 48 -6.20 11.71 9.86
C GLY A 48 -7.13 10.57 9.44
N GLN A 49 -6.63 9.31 9.37
CA GLN A 49 -7.36 8.14 8.86
C GLN A 49 -7.72 8.25 7.37
N ASP A 50 -6.98 9.07 6.62
CA ASP A 50 -7.22 9.22 5.18
C ASP A 50 -6.98 7.87 4.46
N PRO A 51 -7.91 7.41 3.62
CA PRO A 51 -7.74 6.19 2.87
C PRO A 51 -6.61 6.34 1.86
N LEU A 52 -5.71 5.36 1.83
CA LEU A 52 -4.62 5.35 0.85
C LEU A 52 -5.19 5.01 -0.54
N LEU A 53 -4.89 5.85 -1.54
CA LEU A 53 -5.37 5.67 -2.93
C LEU A 53 -5.07 4.28 -3.51
N SER A 54 -3.98 3.67 -3.07
CA SER A 54 -3.51 2.36 -3.53
C SER A 54 -4.02 1.16 -2.72
N VAL A 55 -4.91 1.38 -1.74
CA VAL A 55 -5.48 0.30 -0.90
C VAL A 55 -6.80 -0.21 -1.46
N ASN A 56 -7.58 0.64 -2.12
CA ASN A 56 -8.93 0.29 -2.56
C ASN A 56 -8.97 -0.04 -4.05
N ILE A 57 -8.90 -1.32 -4.36
CA ILE A 57 -9.55 -1.86 -5.56
C ILE A 57 -11.07 -1.70 -5.42
N SER A 58 -11.78 -1.50 -6.52
CA SER A 58 -13.25 -1.39 -6.52
C SER A 58 -13.91 -2.72 -6.16
N HIS A 59 -15.19 -2.71 -5.76
CA HIS A 59 -15.93 -3.94 -5.47
C HIS A 59 -16.04 -4.84 -6.71
N SER A 60 -16.20 -4.25 -7.90
CA SER A 60 -16.22 -4.97 -9.17
C SER A 60 -14.89 -5.65 -9.48
N GLU A 61 -13.76 -4.96 -9.28
CA GLU A 61 -12.43 -5.53 -9.49
C GLU A 61 -12.15 -6.66 -8.49
N ARG A 62 -12.60 -6.54 -7.22
CA ARG A 62 -12.53 -7.65 -6.26
C ARG A 62 -13.30 -8.87 -6.75
N ASN A 63 -14.54 -8.67 -7.21
CA ASN A 63 -15.38 -9.78 -7.68
C ASN A 63 -14.80 -10.44 -8.93
N GLN A 64 -14.16 -9.67 -9.81
CA GLN A 64 -13.44 -10.20 -10.95
C GLN A 64 -12.25 -11.05 -10.51
N LEU A 65 -11.41 -10.56 -9.59
CA LEU A 65 -10.27 -11.31 -9.07
C LEU A 65 -10.67 -12.62 -8.37
N ILE A 66 -11.78 -12.60 -7.63
CA ILE A 66 -12.33 -13.79 -6.95
C ILE A 66 -12.77 -14.87 -7.97
N ARG A 67 -13.31 -14.44 -9.12
CA ARG A 67 -13.69 -15.36 -10.23
C ARG A 67 -12.46 -15.88 -10.97
N ASP A 68 -11.52 -14.99 -11.27
CA ASP A 68 -10.35 -15.29 -12.09
C ASP A 68 -9.31 -16.13 -11.33
N ILE A 69 -9.28 -16.03 -10.00
CA ILE A 69 -8.32 -16.72 -9.13
C ILE A 69 -9.10 -17.56 -8.10
N PRO A 70 -9.49 -18.79 -8.43
CA PRO A 70 -10.25 -19.68 -7.54
C PRO A 70 -9.55 -19.94 -6.19
N SER A 71 -8.21 -19.86 -6.16
CA SER A 71 -7.43 -20.03 -4.93
C SER A 71 -7.63 -18.92 -3.90
N LEU A 72 -8.14 -17.74 -4.29
CA LEU A 72 -8.54 -16.69 -3.34
C LEU A 72 -9.84 -17.05 -2.60
N THR A 73 -10.72 -17.83 -3.23
CA THR A 73 -12.03 -18.22 -2.68
C THR A 73 -11.93 -19.48 -1.83
N TYR A 74 -11.24 -20.50 -2.36
CA TYR A 74 -11.20 -21.83 -1.75
C TYR A 74 -9.89 -22.13 -1.00
N GLY A 75 -8.92 -21.20 -1.05
CA GLY A 75 -7.57 -21.43 -0.57
C GLY A 75 -6.76 -22.34 -1.50
N THR A 76 -5.43 -22.30 -1.37
CA THR A 76 -4.55 -23.30 -2.01
C THR A 76 -4.43 -24.52 -1.11
N ASP A 77 -4.57 -25.72 -1.66
CA ASP A 77 -4.37 -26.99 -0.94
C ASP A 77 -3.04 -27.01 -0.16
N THR A 78 -3.18 -27.00 1.17
CA THR A 78 -2.41 -27.70 2.23
C THR A 78 -0.87 -27.83 2.19
N HIS A 79 -0.14 -27.12 1.34
CA HIS A 79 1.32 -27.04 1.41
C HIS A 79 1.81 -25.60 1.19
N ARG A 80 1.47 -24.71 2.12
CA ARG A 80 2.08 -23.37 2.14
C ARG A 80 3.56 -23.54 2.47
N ALA A 81 4.43 -23.29 1.50
CA ALA A 81 5.87 -23.24 1.73
C ALA A 81 6.15 -22.30 2.93
N PRO A 82 7.09 -22.67 3.82
CA PRO A 82 7.47 -21.77 4.89
C PRO A 82 7.84 -20.40 4.32
N PRO A 83 7.45 -19.31 5.00
CA PRO A 83 7.80 -17.97 4.55
C PRO A 83 9.32 -17.88 4.37
N LEU A 84 9.75 -17.43 3.18
CA LEU A 84 11.16 -17.27 2.86
C LEU A 84 11.84 -16.38 3.91
N SER A 85 13.08 -16.73 4.25
CA SER A 85 13.91 -15.85 5.09
C SER A 85 14.12 -14.52 4.38
N PHE A 86 14.12 -13.43 5.15
CA PHE A 86 14.40 -12.11 4.60
C PHE A 86 15.89 -12.03 4.23
N ILE A 87 16.16 -11.69 2.96
CA ILE A 87 17.50 -11.44 2.44
C ILE A 87 17.56 -9.97 2.00
N PRO A 88 18.44 -9.14 2.57
CA PRO A 88 18.60 -7.74 2.15
C PRO A 88 18.96 -7.63 0.66
N ALA A 89 18.52 -6.56 0.01
CA ALA A 89 18.77 -6.37 -1.43
C ALA A 89 20.26 -6.42 -1.80
N HIS A 90 21.13 -5.78 -1.01
CA HIS A 90 22.57 -5.82 -1.27
C HIS A 90 23.17 -7.23 -1.16
N ALA A 91 22.63 -8.09 -0.28
CA ALA A 91 23.07 -9.48 -0.17
C ALA A 91 22.47 -10.36 -1.27
N ALA A 92 21.22 -10.10 -1.68
CA ALA A 92 20.55 -10.85 -2.75
C ALA A 92 21.17 -10.59 -4.13
N TYR A 93 21.63 -9.36 -4.38
CA TYR A 93 22.24 -8.94 -5.64
C TYR A 93 23.76 -8.89 -5.60
N ASP A 94 24.39 -9.38 -4.52
CA ASP A 94 25.85 -9.49 -4.49
C ASP A 94 26.31 -10.35 -5.68
N LYS A 95 27.16 -9.77 -6.53
CA LYS A 95 27.77 -10.41 -7.71
C LYS A 95 26.78 -10.90 -8.78
N LYS A 96 25.54 -10.41 -8.79
CA LYS A 96 24.60 -10.65 -9.91
C LYS A 96 24.90 -9.63 -11.02
N VAL A 97 25.30 -10.13 -12.19
CA VAL A 97 25.58 -9.37 -13.43
C VAL A 97 24.33 -9.39 -14.31
#